data_AF-A0AAD9USS7-F1
#
_entry.id   AF-A0AAD9USS7-F1
#
_cell.length_a   1.000
_cell.length_b   1.000
_cell.length_c   1.000
_cell.angle_alpha   90.00
_cell.angle_beta   90.00
_cell.angle_gamma   90.00
#
_symmetry.space_group_name_H-M   'P 1'
#
loop_
_entity.id
_entity.type
_entity.pdbx_description
1 polymer ?
#
loop_
_entity_poly.entity_id
_entity_poly.type
_entity_poly.pdbx_seq_one_letter_code
_entity_poly.pdbx_strand_id
1 'polypeptide(L)'
;MLFFGFHWCFSLFLTLGIPATLSGQDGFIKPQTEIGRSPGCKDNLFDNNDDDDDDDDDDDDDDDDDDDDDDDDDDDDDDDDDDDDDDDDDDDDDDDNNNNNNYTGQKLVGKLVKCNSSFHSDKRQEIFLKEDNHSLDVSVVATQVARDIFECIFKSLRNPFCLSLNVAAFKDATGQIRCDLLSSDKHRNPDDFKSNDSSHYLFIKSECLSSPCQNRGKCVPDYKRHRFHCNCTDGFKGKYCEKAVQKFHKSCKDVYNSPSSSVSNIVVALDLDSQKISVLCHMGDFGCGDGGWTPVMKIDGKRSTFHYDSNLWSNNETFNVDGGLTGFDSVETKLSTYWNTPFSTICLGMKVGQNLSFIKIDKTADSLMSLIADGKHRDTFLGRNTWKKLIGSQASLQYNCNMEGFNVVGAARQWSRARIGILGNNENDCGNCDSRIGFGTGGKHDNSSTCGNEALNNPADNGERHIKAMGFILIQ
;
A
#
# COMPACT_ATOMS: atom_id res chain seq x y z
N MET A 1 -11.69 -18.32 -43.05
CA MET A 1 -11.68 -19.32 -41.97
C MET A 1 -11.99 -18.59 -40.66
N LEU A 2 -13.16 -18.93 -40.07
CA LEU A 2 -13.63 -18.80 -38.66
C LEU A 2 -13.67 -17.38 -38.03
N PHE A 3 -14.83 -16.68 -37.93
CA PHE A 3 -16.02 -16.78 -37.01
C PHE A 3 -15.67 -16.47 -35.52
N PHE A 4 -16.34 -15.65 -34.70
CA PHE A 4 -17.69 -15.05 -34.52
C PHE A 4 -17.53 -13.63 -33.90
N GLY A 5 -18.43 -12.63 -33.87
CA GLY A 5 -19.88 -12.54 -34.13
C GLY A 5 -20.69 -12.28 -32.85
N PHE A 6 -20.98 -11.02 -32.47
CA PHE A 6 -22.15 -10.65 -31.65
C PHE A 6 -22.70 -9.27 -32.06
N HIS A 7 -24.00 -9.22 -32.32
CA HIS A 7 -24.75 -8.15 -32.96
C HIS A 7 -25.72 -7.52 -31.93
N TRP A 8 -25.80 -6.19 -31.93
CA TRP A 8 -26.91 -5.43 -31.34
C TRP A 8 -28.12 -5.44 -32.27
N CYS A 9 -29.35 -5.33 -31.75
CA CYS A 9 -30.34 -4.45 -32.36
C CYS A 9 -31.56 -4.16 -31.47
N PHE A 10 -31.87 -2.87 -31.37
CA PHE A 10 -33.15 -2.27 -31.01
C PHE A 10 -34.24 -2.63 -32.03
N SER A 11 -35.52 -2.60 -31.62
CA SER A 11 -36.56 -2.01 -32.46
C SER A 11 -37.84 -1.66 -31.71
N LEU A 12 -38.35 -0.47 -32.05
CA LEU A 12 -39.51 0.26 -31.57
C LEU A 12 -40.63 0.11 -32.61
N PHE A 13 -41.89 -0.09 -32.21
CA PHE A 13 -43.04 0.33 -33.02
C PHE A 13 -44.24 0.72 -32.15
N LEU A 14 -44.83 1.85 -32.51
CA LEU A 14 -46.00 2.52 -31.93
C LEU A 14 -46.92 2.83 -33.12
N THR A 15 -48.22 2.49 -33.04
CA THR A 15 -49.37 3.35 -33.44
C THR A 15 -50.70 2.58 -33.52
N LEU A 16 -51.58 2.89 -32.55
CA LEU A 16 -53.02 3.26 -32.59
C LEU A 16 -53.97 2.75 -33.70
N GLY A 17 -55.15 2.27 -33.25
CA GLY A 17 -56.42 2.21 -34.00
C GLY A 17 -57.60 1.72 -33.15
N ILE A 18 -58.52 2.63 -32.76
CA ILE A 18 -59.83 2.46 -32.07
C ILE A 18 -60.85 3.17 -33.01
N PRO A 19 -62.13 2.75 -33.26
CA PRO A 19 -63.20 2.85 -32.25
C PRO A 19 -64.49 1.98 -32.30
N ALA A 20 -65.12 1.91 -31.11
CA ALA A 20 -66.56 1.94 -30.71
C ALA A 20 -67.53 0.82 -31.21
N THR A 21 -68.46 0.26 -30.42
CA THR A 21 -69.58 0.85 -29.62
C THR A 21 -70.09 -0.19 -28.57
N LEU A 22 -70.37 0.11 -27.28
CA LEU A 22 -71.50 0.81 -26.59
C LEU A 22 -72.78 -0.04 -26.30
N SER A 23 -72.96 -0.46 -25.04
CA SER A 23 -74.15 -0.35 -24.15
C SER A 23 -73.94 -1.28 -22.93
N GLY A 24 -74.30 -1.03 -21.66
CA GLY A 24 -74.95 0.08 -20.95
C GLY A 24 -75.32 -0.38 -19.52
N GLN A 25 -74.95 0.43 -18.52
CA GLN A 25 -75.55 0.68 -17.19
C GLN A 25 -75.58 -0.36 -16.03
N ASP A 26 -74.81 0.01 -14.99
CA ASP A 26 -75.12 0.24 -13.57
C ASP A 26 -75.85 -0.81 -12.70
N GLY A 27 -75.18 -1.21 -11.60
CA GLY A 27 -75.78 -1.86 -10.43
C GLY A 27 -74.77 -2.12 -9.31
N PHE A 28 -74.89 -1.36 -8.21
CA PHE A 28 -74.12 -1.45 -6.96
C PHE A 28 -74.68 -2.60 -6.07
N ILE A 29 -73.83 -3.33 -5.30
CA ILE A 29 -74.03 -3.94 -3.95
C ILE A 29 -72.86 -4.92 -3.61
N LYS A 30 -72.20 -4.72 -2.45
CA LYS A 30 -71.25 -5.62 -1.70
C LYS A 30 -72.04 -6.68 -0.86
N PRO A 31 -71.50 -7.66 -0.06
CA PRO A 31 -70.12 -8.13 0.27
C PRO A 31 -69.94 -9.70 0.44
N GLN A 32 -68.75 -10.11 0.94
CA GLN A 32 -68.35 -11.41 1.59
C GLN A 32 -68.20 -12.64 0.66
N THR A 33 -67.27 -13.60 0.78
CA THR A 33 -66.36 -14.17 1.82
C THR A 33 -65.29 -14.96 1.01
N GLU A 34 -64.00 -15.10 1.32
CA GLU A 34 -63.35 -16.02 2.29
C GLU A 34 -61.91 -16.19 1.76
N ILE A 35 -60.86 -16.07 2.59
CA ILE A 35 -59.57 -16.74 2.29
C ILE A 35 -59.10 -17.40 3.58
N GLY A 36 -59.07 -18.73 3.53
CA GLY A 36 -58.73 -19.62 4.63
C GLY A 36 -57.27 -19.51 5.09
N ARG A 37 -57.10 -19.80 6.38
CA ARG A 37 -55.83 -20.16 7.02
C ARG A 37 -55.22 -21.40 6.36
N SER A 38 -53.90 -21.43 6.22
CA SER A 38 -53.12 -22.65 6.06
C SER A 38 -52.38 -22.96 7.37
N PRO A 39 -52.37 -24.21 7.87
CA PRO A 39 -51.74 -24.58 9.15
C PRO A 39 -50.25 -24.90 8.95
N GLY A 40 -49.35 -24.30 9.74
CA GLY A 40 -47.94 -24.69 9.71
C GLY A 40 -46.92 -23.81 10.42
N CYS A 41 -47.19 -22.54 10.72
CA CYS A 41 -46.30 -21.75 11.58
C CYS A 41 -46.82 -21.79 13.01
N LYS A 42 -46.18 -22.57 13.89
CA LYS A 42 -46.28 -22.32 15.33
C LYS A 42 -45.38 -21.12 15.62
N ASP A 43 -45.98 -20.03 16.07
CA ASP A 43 -45.27 -18.93 16.69
C ASP A 43 -44.74 -19.45 18.03
N ASN A 44 -43.45 -19.83 18.09
CA ASN A 44 -42.79 -20.01 19.39
C ASN A 44 -42.39 -18.63 19.88
N LEU A 45 -43.33 -17.98 20.58
CA LEU A 45 -43.07 -16.90 21.51
C LEU A 45 -42.42 -17.55 22.75
N PHE A 46 -41.18 -17.22 23.09
CA PHE A 46 -40.62 -17.58 24.39
C PHE A 46 -41.06 -16.54 25.41
N ASP A 47 -41.83 -17.01 26.39
CA ASP A 47 -41.99 -16.38 27.70
C ASP A 47 -40.65 -16.46 28.44
N ASN A 48 -40.31 -15.38 29.14
CA ASN A 48 -39.31 -15.43 30.20
C ASN A 48 -39.94 -16.17 31.37
N ASN A 49 -39.40 -17.31 31.77
CA ASN A 49 -39.43 -17.81 33.15
C ASN A 49 -38.23 -18.73 33.34
N ASP A 50 -37.57 -18.49 34.47
CA ASP A 50 -36.52 -19.28 35.07
C ASP A 50 -37.04 -20.65 35.56
N ASP A 51 -36.12 -21.47 36.04
CA ASP A 51 -36.24 -22.73 36.81
C ASP A 51 -35.87 -24.02 36.02
N ASP A 52 -34.62 -24.42 36.26
CA ASP A 52 -34.18 -25.70 36.85
C ASP A 52 -34.37 -27.06 36.14
N ASP A 53 -33.20 -27.71 36.07
CA ASP A 53 -32.91 -29.11 36.40
C ASP A 53 -33.11 -30.28 35.40
N ASP A 54 -31.98 -31.00 35.31
CA ASP A 54 -31.78 -32.44 35.31
C ASP A 54 -31.98 -33.26 34.02
N ASP A 55 -30.81 -33.73 33.56
CA ASP A 55 -30.42 -35.13 33.51
C ASP A 55 -30.84 -36.08 32.37
N ASP A 56 -29.85 -36.94 32.13
CA ASP A 56 -29.89 -38.31 31.62
C ASP A 56 -29.96 -38.54 30.11
N ASP A 57 -28.75 -38.84 29.61
CA ASP A 57 -28.33 -40.19 29.23
C ASP A 57 -28.78 -40.81 27.90
N ASP A 58 -27.88 -41.73 27.52
CA ASP A 58 -27.95 -42.83 26.57
C ASP A 58 -27.67 -42.46 25.10
N ASP A 59 -26.47 -42.69 24.61
CA ASP A 59 -25.78 -43.99 24.39
C ASP A 59 -26.00 -44.50 22.97
N ASP A 60 -25.05 -45.32 22.58
CA ASP A 60 -24.94 -46.19 21.43
C ASP A 60 -24.26 -45.52 20.22
N ASP A 61 -22.93 -45.53 20.15
CA ASP A 61 -22.03 -46.71 20.02
C ASP A 61 -21.80 -47.10 18.56
N ASP A 62 -20.60 -47.65 18.41
CA ASP A 62 -20.18 -48.60 17.41
C ASP A 62 -19.82 -48.04 16.02
N ASP A 63 -18.64 -48.31 15.48
CA ASP A 63 -17.48 -49.01 16.00
C ASP A 63 -16.49 -49.06 14.84
N ASP A 64 -15.25 -49.41 15.19
CA ASP A 64 -14.37 -50.25 14.38
C ASP A 64 -13.71 -49.61 13.13
N ASP A 65 -12.40 -49.71 12.94
CA ASP A 65 -11.36 -50.36 13.74
C ASP A 65 -10.08 -50.23 12.91
N ASP A 66 -8.96 -50.44 13.61
CA ASP A 66 -7.78 -51.14 13.13
C ASP A 66 -6.90 -50.44 12.07
N ASP A 67 -5.59 -50.37 12.22
CA ASP A 67 -4.73 -50.99 13.22
C ASP A 67 -3.30 -50.52 12.94
N ASP A 68 -2.56 -50.45 14.03
CA ASP A 68 -1.26 -51.08 14.18
C ASP A 68 0.03 -50.41 13.67
N ASP A 69 0.84 -50.17 14.70
CA ASP A 69 2.18 -50.73 14.88
C ASP A 69 3.34 -49.93 14.30
N ASP A 70 4.44 -49.72 15.02
CA ASP A 70 4.77 -49.98 16.43
C ASP A 70 6.20 -49.44 16.58
N ASP A 71 6.56 -49.19 17.84
CA ASP A 71 7.86 -49.56 18.42
C ASP A 71 9.14 -48.81 17.97
N ASP A 72 9.65 -48.03 18.93
CA ASP A 72 10.82 -48.38 19.76
C ASP A 72 11.58 -47.06 20.04
N ASP A 73 11.43 -46.48 21.22
CA ASP A 73 11.99 -46.91 22.52
C ASP A 73 13.40 -46.37 22.77
N ASP A 74 13.56 -45.96 24.02
CA ASP A 74 14.78 -45.86 24.80
C ASP A 74 15.72 -44.68 24.51
N ASP A 75 16.22 -43.94 25.48
CA ASP A 75 16.04 -43.95 26.93
C ASP A 75 16.96 -42.84 27.47
N ASP A 76 16.80 -42.57 28.76
CA ASP A 76 17.81 -42.05 29.65
C ASP A 76 18.19 -40.56 29.53
N ASP A 77 18.29 -39.79 30.60
CA ASP A 77 17.87 -39.90 32.00
C ASP A 77 18.52 -38.66 32.64
N ASP A 78 18.09 -38.38 33.85
CA ASP A 78 18.79 -37.64 34.87
C ASP A 78 18.81 -36.10 34.75
N ASP A 79 18.50 -35.34 35.79
CA ASP A 79 17.83 -35.58 37.07
C ASP A 79 17.98 -34.26 37.82
N ASP A 80 17.11 -34.07 38.80
CA ASP A 80 17.39 -33.40 40.06
C ASP A 80 17.57 -31.88 40.08
N ASP A 81 16.94 -31.12 40.99
CA ASP A 81 15.99 -31.44 42.03
C ASP A 81 15.71 -30.13 42.78
N ASP A 82 14.62 -30.15 43.54
CA ASP A 82 14.42 -29.52 44.84
C ASP A 82 14.30 -27.99 44.93
N ASP A 83 13.43 -27.44 45.76
CA ASP A 83 12.22 -27.88 46.49
C ASP A 83 11.85 -26.66 47.36
N ASP A 84 10.76 -26.83 48.10
CA ASP A 84 10.29 -26.06 49.24
C ASP A 84 9.27 -24.96 48.88
N ASP A 85 7.97 -25.26 48.81
CA ASP A 85 7.01 -25.81 49.79
C ASP A 85 6.30 -24.77 50.65
N ASP A 86 5.07 -25.16 50.97
CA ASP A 86 4.18 -24.79 52.07
C ASP A 86 3.20 -23.63 51.84
N ASP A 87 2.04 -24.02 51.29
CA ASP A 87 0.79 -24.25 52.03
C ASP A 87 0.35 -23.24 53.09
N ASP A 88 -0.86 -22.70 52.92
CA ASP A 88 -2.00 -22.95 53.82
C ASP A 88 -3.23 -22.15 53.35
N ASP A 89 -4.19 -22.88 52.79
CA ASP A 89 -5.63 -22.94 53.12
C ASP A 89 -6.45 -21.68 53.51
N ASP A 90 -7.59 -21.62 52.80
CA ASP A 90 -8.95 -21.33 53.26
C ASP A 90 -9.29 -19.95 53.85
N ASP A 91 -10.11 -19.19 53.12
CA ASP A 91 -11.56 -19.15 53.40
C ASP A 91 -12.29 -18.20 52.43
N ASP A 92 -13.47 -18.64 52.03
CA ASP A 92 -14.47 -17.96 51.22
C ASP A 92 -14.83 -16.56 51.75
N ASP A 93 -15.04 -15.61 50.84
CA ASP A 93 -16.14 -14.66 50.95
C ASP A 93 -16.47 -14.10 49.57
N ASP A 94 -17.68 -14.40 49.14
CA ASP A 94 -18.41 -13.75 48.05
C ASP A 94 -18.31 -12.22 48.15
N ASP A 95 -17.97 -11.56 47.04
CA ASP A 95 -18.64 -10.30 46.71
C ASP A 95 -18.48 -9.95 45.22
N ASP A 96 -19.59 -10.17 44.51
CA ASP A 96 -19.94 -9.57 43.24
C ASP A 96 -19.78 -8.04 43.25
N ASN A 97 -18.83 -7.51 42.47
CA ASN A 97 -19.03 -6.43 41.50
C ASN A 97 -17.70 -5.76 41.15
N ASN A 98 -17.47 -5.56 39.85
CA ASN A 98 -17.74 -4.26 39.22
C ASN A 98 -17.18 -4.27 37.79
N ASN A 99 -17.94 -4.85 36.86
CA ASN A 99 -17.70 -4.70 35.44
C ASN A 99 -18.39 -3.41 34.97
N ASN A 100 -17.68 -2.28 35.02
CA ASN A 100 -18.18 -1.01 34.52
C ASN A 100 -17.45 -0.61 33.24
N ASN A 101 -17.99 -1.05 32.11
CA ASN A 101 -17.85 -0.36 30.84
C ASN A 101 -19.24 -0.15 30.21
N ASN A 102 -19.67 1.10 30.23
CA ASN A 102 -20.95 1.62 29.76
C ASN A 102 -21.38 1.11 28.36
N TYR A 103 -22.39 0.24 28.32
CA TYR A 103 -23.20 -0.06 27.12
C TYR A 103 -24.67 0.32 27.36
N THR A 104 -24.93 1.61 27.57
CA THR A 104 -26.29 2.11 27.81
C THR A 104 -26.96 2.49 26.48
N GLY A 105 -27.88 1.64 25.98
CA GLY A 105 -28.86 2.07 24.96
C GLY A 105 -29.35 1.04 23.94
N GLN A 106 -28.82 -0.19 23.88
CA GLN A 106 -29.20 -1.19 22.87
C GLN A 106 -30.19 -2.22 23.43
N LYS A 107 -31.33 -2.40 22.75
CA LYS A 107 -32.31 -3.44 23.11
C LYS A 107 -32.39 -4.51 22.03
N LEU A 108 -32.29 -5.78 22.41
CA LEU A 108 -32.55 -6.92 21.54
C LEU A 108 -34.03 -6.91 21.12
N VAL A 109 -34.30 -6.88 19.81
CA VAL A 109 -35.68 -6.90 19.30
C VAL A 109 -36.13 -8.33 18.97
N GLY A 110 -35.21 -9.22 18.60
CA GLY A 110 -35.49 -10.65 18.40
C GLY A 110 -34.54 -11.33 17.40
N LYS A 111 -34.57 -12.66 17.39
CA LYS A 111 -33.90 -13.53 16.41
C LYS A 111 -34.95 -14.06 15.44
N LEU A 112 -34.90 -13.66 14.17
CA LEU A 112 -35.93 -14.03 13.18
C LEU A 112 -35.35 -14.97 12.13
N VAL A 113 -36.01 -16.12 11.94
CA VAL A 113 -35.63 -17.15 10.97
C VAL A 113 -36.59 -17.11 9.79
N LYS A 114 -36.05 -17.03 8.57
CA LYS A 114 -36.82 -17.30 7.36
C LYS A 114 -36.88 -18.81 7.11
N CYS A 115 -38.07 -19.40 7.22
CA CYS A 115 -38.37 -20.75 6.69
C CYS A 115 -39.04 -20.59 5.33
N ASN A 116 -38.42 -21.09 4.25
CA ASN A 116 -39.10 -21.22 2.96
C ASN A 116 -39.40 -22.69 2.71
N SER A 117 -40.69 -23.04 2.56
CA SER A 117 -41.09 -24.35 2.06
C SER A 117 -40.86 -24.39 0.55
N SER A 118 -40.17 -25.44 0.09
CA SER A 118 -39.81 -25.78 -1.29
C SER A 118 -38.56 -25.10 -1.88
N PHE A 119 -37.52 -25.94 -2.01
CA PHE A 119 -36.31 -25.88 -2.85
C PHE A 119 -35.35 -24.65 -2.74
N HIS A 120 -34.13 -24.98 -2.30
CA HIS A 120 -32.89 -24.19 -2.15
C HIS A 120 -32.71 -23.26 -0.93
N SER A 121 -31.53 -23.45 -0.33
CA SER A 121 -31.04 -23.11 1.00
C SER A 121 -30.54 -21.67 1.15
N ASP A 122 -31.41 -20.76 1.62
CA ASP A 122 -30.94 -19.48 2.15
C ASP A 122 -31.78 -19.10 3.38
N LYS A 123 -31.50 -19.80 4.50
CA LYS A 123 -32.04 -19.46 5.82
C LYS A 123 -31.26 -18.25 6.35
N ARG A 124 -31.77 -17.03 6.11
CA ARG A 124 -31.22 -15.83 6.75
C ARG A 124 -31.78 -15.73 8.17
N GLN A 125 -30.97 -16.11 9.16
CA GLN A 125 -31.28 -15.93 10.57
C GLN A 125 -30.41 -14.79 11.10
N GLU A 126 -31.03 -13.64 11.35
CA GLU A 126 -30.31 -12.46 11.83
C GLU A 126 -30.89 -12.00 13.16
N ILE A 127 -30.01 -11.47 14.01
CA ILE A 127 -30.38 -10.82 15.26
C ILE A 127 -30.40 -9.31 15.00
N PHE A 128 -31.53 -8.66 15.23
CA PHE A 128 -31.62 -7.20 15.14
C PHE A 128 -31.54 -6.56 16.52
N LEU A 129 -30.67 -5.56 16.64
CA LEU A 129 -30.56 -4.67 17.79
C LEU A 129 -31.21 -3.33 17.45
N LYS A 130 -31.83 -2.70 18.45
CA LYS A 130 -32.45 -1.37 18.35
C LYS A 130 -31.68 -0.36 19.17
N GLU A 131 -31.50 0.82 18.59
CA GLU A 131 -31.14 2.05 19.29
C GLU A 131 -32.29 3.05 19.19
N ASP A 132 -32.79 3.46 20.35
CA ASP A 132 -33.87 4.42 20.46
C ASP A 132 -33.41 5.82 20.05
N ASN A 133 -34.32 6.62 19.49
CA ASN A 133 -34.09 8.01 19.09
C ASN A 133 -32.82 8.24 18.25
N HIS A 134 -32.55 7.37 17.28
CA HIS A 134 -31.42 7.47 16.38
C HIS A 134 -31.83 7.12 14.95
N SER A 135 -31.07 7.63 13.99
CA SER A 135 -31.23 7.30 12.57
C SER A 135 -29.87 7.34 11.86
N LEU A 136 -29.77 6.58 10.77
CA LEU A 136 -28.62 6.59 9.88
C LEU A 136 -28.99 7.29 8.56
N ASP A 137 -28.25 8.34 8.21
CA ASP A 137 -28.47 9.18 7.03
C ASP A 137 -27.68 8.66 5.82
N VAL A 138 -28.17 7.57 5.22
CA VAL A 138 -27.54 6.89 4.08
C VAL A 138 -28.56 6.57 3.00
N SER A 139 -28.10 6.02 1.88
CA SER A 139 -28.98 5.62 0.78
C SER A 139 -30.08 4.64 1.23
N VAL A 140 -31.33 5.07 1.03
CA VAL A 140 -32.51 4.27 1.29
C VAL A 140 -32.75 3.34 0.09
N VAL A 141 -32.72 2.03 0.35
CA VAL A 141 -33.04 0.98 -0.62
C VAL A 141 -34.53 0.99 -0.94
N ALA A 142 -35.37 1.10 0.09
CA ALA A 142 -36.81 1.18 -0.04
C ALA A 142 -37.45 1.78 1.22
N THR A 143 -38.46 2.63 1.04
CA THR A 143 -39.35 3.06 2.12
C THR A 143 -40.59 2.17 2.12
N GLN A 144 -40.95 1.64 3.29
CA GLN A 144 -42.10 0.77 3.48
C GLN A 144 -42.93 1.21 4.67
N VAL A 145 -44.17 0.71 4.74
CA VAL A 145 -45.08 0.84 5.88
C VAL A 145 -45.38 -0.56 6.43
N ALA A 146 -45.56 -0.69 7.74
CA ALA A 146 -45.79 -1.97 8.41
C ALA A 146 -46.71 -1.82 9.62
N ARG A 147 -47.25 -2.91 10.17
CA ARG A 147 -48.10 -2.85 11.37
C ARG A 147 -47.31 -2.71 12.67
N ASP A 148 -46.10 -3.23 12.68
CA ASP A 148 -45.17 -3.26 13.80
C ASP A 148 -43.72 -3.37 13.32
N ILE A 149 -42.80 -3.38 14.27
CA ILE A 149 -41.36 -3.41 14.01
C ILE A 149 -40.90 -4.76 13.42
N PHE A 150 -41.57 -5.87 13.76
CA PHE A 150 -41.24 -7.20 13.27
C PHE A 150 -41.56 -7.31 11.78
N GLU A 151 -42.67 -6.75 11.32
CA GLU A 151 -43.00 -6.70 9.90
C GLU A 151 -41.98 -5.86 9.11
N CYS A 152 -41.44 -4.78 9.67
CA CYS A 152 -40.32 -4.05 9.08
C CYS A 152 -39.04 -4.91 8.98
N ILE A 153 -38.71 -5.67 10.02
CA ILE A 153 -37.57 -6.59 10.01
C ILE A 153 -37.75 -7.69 8.96
N PHE A 154 -38.94 -8.30 8.86
CA PHE A 154 -39.21 -9.31 7.82
C PHE A 154 -39.07 -8.74 6.41
N LYS A 155 -39.50 -7.50 6.20
CA LYS A 155 -39.32 -6.78 4.93
C LYS A 155 -37.84 -6.52 4.62
N SER A 156 -37.04 -6.18 5.63
CA SER A 156 -35.57 -6.08 5.52
C SER A 156 -34.93 -7.42 5.15
N LEU A 157 -35.26 -8.49 5.88
CA LEU A 157 -34.72 -9.84 5.65
C LEU A 157 -35.02 -10.38 4.24
N ARG A 158 -36.15 -9.97 3.65
CA ARG A 158 -36.51 -10.31 2.26
C ARG A 158 -35.75 -9.52 1.20
N ASN A 159 -35.11 -8.42 1.59
CA ASN A 159 -34.33 -7.59 0.68
C ASN A 159 -32.83 -7.85 0.88
N PRO A 160 -32.13 -8.45 -0.10
CA PRO A 160 -30.71 -8.78 0.04
C PRO A 160 -29.81 -7.55 0.16
N PHE A 161 -30.30 -6.36 -0.19
CA PHE A 161 -29.56 -5.10 -0.08
C PHE A 161 -29.81 -4.38 1.24
N CYS A 162 -30.72 -4.86 2.09
CA CYS A 162 -30.95 -4.23 3.39
C CYS A 162 -29.96 -4.76 4.43
N LEU A 163 -29.23 -3.82 5.04
CA LEU A 163 -28.26 -4.07 6.12
C LEU A 163 -28.69 -3.46 7.46
N SER A 164 -29.45 -2.37 7.42
CA SER A 164 -30.05 -1.74 8.61
C SER A 164 -31.34 -0.99 8.24
N LEU A 165 -32.01 -0.41 9.24
CA LEU A 165 -33.33 0.19 9.13
C LEU A 165 -33.40 1.48 9.95
N ASN A 166 -34.04 2.52 9.40
CA ASN A 166 -34.64 3.58 10.21
C ASN A 166 -36.14 3.30 10.34
N VAL A 167 -36.67 3.23 11.55
CA VAL A 167 -38.08 2.96 11.83
C VAL A 167 -38.68 4.18 12.52
N ALA A 168 -39.82 4.69 12.06
CA ALA A 168 -40.46 5.85 12.68
C ALA A 168 -40.81 5.57 14.15
N ALA A 169 -40.56 6.52 15.04
CA ALA A 169 -40.85 6.36 16.47
C ALA A 169 -42.36 6.25 16.77
N PHE A 170 -43.21 6.79 15.88
CA PHE A 170 -44.65 6.81 16.04
C PHE A 170 -45.36 6.24 14.81
N LYS A 171 -46.54 5.67 15.04
CA LYS A 171 -47.45 5.23 13.99
C LYS A 171 -48.13 6.42 13.33
N ASP A 172 -48.42 6.30 12.05
CA ASP A 172 -49.22 7.26 11.29
C ASP A 172 -50.71 7.20 11.67
N ALA A 173 -51.51 8.09 11.06
CA ALA A 173 -52.95 8.15 11.30
C ALA A 173 -53.72 6.86 10.92
N THR A 174 -53.11 5.97 10.14
CA THR A 174 -53.68 4.66 9.77
C THR A 174 -53.26 3.53 10.71
N GLY A 175 -52.45 3.84 11.72
CA GLY A 175 -51.90 2.86 12.66
C GLY A 175 -50.70 2.07 12.13
N GLN A 176 -50.06 2.55 11.04
CA GLN A 176 -48.88 1.91 10.44
C GLN A 176 -47.59 2.64 10.80
N ILE A 177 -46.49 1.91 10.85
CA ILE A 177 -45.14 2.42 11.10
C ILE A 177 -44.36 2.49 9.80
N ARG A 178 -43.70 3.62 9.53
CA ARG A 178 -42.82 3.78 8.38
C ARG A 178 -41.45 3.19 8.71
N CYS A 179 -40.87 2.43 7.78
CA CYS A 179 -39.49 1.96 7.88
C CYS A 179 -38.73 2.12 6.56
N ASP A 180 -37.56 2.71 6.66
CA ASP A 180 -36.59 2.86 5.58
C ASP A 180 -35.55 1.76 5.68
N LEU A 181 -35.48 0.92 4.65
CA LEU A 181 -34.48 -0.12 4.49
C LEU A 181 -33.20 0.54 3.95
N LEU A 182 -32.08 0.36 4.63
CA LEU A 182 -30.82 1.04 4.33
C LEU A 182 -29.80 0.07 3.74
N SER A 183 -28.99 0.57 2.80
CA SER A 183 -27.94 -0.21 2.12
C SER A 183 -26.62 -0.29 2.89
N SER A 184 -26.54 0.40 4.04
CA SER A 184 -25.34 0.48 4.88
C SER A 184 -25.71 0.32 6.35
N ASP A 185 -24.73 0.49 7.23
CA ASP A 185 -24.86 0.41 8.68
C ASP A 185 -23.96 1.45 9.38
N LYS A 186 -24.17 1.63 10.69
CA LYS A 186 -23.42 2.61 11.49
C LYS A 186 -21.91 2.32 11.59
N HIS A 187 -21.46 1.08 11.40
CA HIS A 187 -20.03 0.76 11.41
C HIS A 187 -19.36 1.22 10.10
N ARG A 188 -20.10 1.14 9.00
CA ARG A 188 -19.69 1.66 7.68
C ARG A 188 -19.88 3.17 7.56
N ASN A 189 -20.80 3.78 8.30
CA ASN A 189 -21.12 5.19 8.20
C ASN A 189 -21.30 5.82 9.58
N PRO A 190 -20.25 5.86 10.42
CA PRO A 190 -20.37 6.35 11.80
C PRO A 190 -20.71 7.84 11.85
N ASP A 191 -20.19 8.65 10.93
CA ASP A 191 -20.43 10.10 10.88
C ASP A 191 -21.87 10.46 10.45
N ASP A 192 -22.56 9.53 9.77
CA ASP A 192 -23.93 9.70 9.31
C ASP A 192 -24.96 9.17 10.34
N PHE A 193 -24.49 8.53 11.41
CA PHE A 193 -25.31 8.02 12.48
C PHE A 193 -25.59 9.13 13.50
N LYS A 194 -26.86 9.53 13.62
CA LYS A 194 -27.27 10.76 14.33
C LYS A 194 -28.45 10.49 15.27
N SER A 195 -28.51 11.24 16.37
CA SER A 195 -29.69 11.31 17.24
C SER A 195 -30.90 11.86 16.48
N ASN A 196 -32.06 11.24 16.65
CA ASN A 196 -33.30 11.60 15.98
C ASN A 196 -34.52 11.10 16.78
N ASP A 197 -35.23 11.99 17.47
CA ASP A 197 -36.40 11.65 18.29
C ASP A 197 -37.61 11.14 17.48
N SER A 198 -37.58 11.26 16.16
CA SER A 198 -38.64 10.78 15.27
C SER A 198 -38.36 9.39 14.71
N SER A 199 -37.23 8.76 15.05
CA SER A 199 -36.85 7.46 14.51
C SER A 199 -36.06 6.59 15.48
N HIS A 200 -36.14 5.28 15.27
CA HIS A 200 -35.36 4.26 15.92
C HIS A 200 -34.49 3.58 14.88
N TYR A 201 -33.23 3.35 15.22
CA TYR A 201 -32.28 2.70 14.33
C TYR A 201 -32.21 1.22 14.67
N LEU A 202 -32.44 0.36 13.67
CA LEU A 202 -32.35 -1.09 13.81
C LEU A 202 -31.26 -1.64 12.91
N PHE A 203 -30.40 -2.49 13.43
CA PHE A 203 -29.27 -3.05 12.67
C PHE A 203 -28.99 -4.49 13.05
N ILE A 204 -28.36 -5.21 12.13
CA ILE A 204 -27.99 -6.61 12.31
C ILE A 204 -26.79 -6.69 13.27
N LYS A 205 -26.88 -7.55 14.30
CA LYS A 205 -25.79 -7.82 15.25
C LYS A 205 -24.57 -8.35 14.49
N SER A 206 -23.40 -7.79 14.79
CA SER A 206 -22.12 -8.25 14.24
C SER A 206 -21.00 -8.12 15.26
N GLU A 207 -19.87 -8.77 14.98
CA GLU A 207 -18.66 -8.67 15.80
C GLU A 207 -18.10 -7.24 15.88
N CYS A 208 -18.47 -6.35 14.94
CA CYS A 208 -18.07 -4.94 14.99
C CYS A 208 -18.60 -4.17 16.22
N LEU A 209 -19.54 -4.73 16.98
CA LEU A 209 -20.01 -4.18 18.25
C LEU A 209 -18.92 -4.10 19.32
N SER A 210 -17.98 -5.06 19.31
CA SER A 210 -16.82 -5.09 20.21
C SER A 210 -15.72 -4.09 19.80
N SER A 211 -15.92 -3.35 18.71
CA SER A 211 -14.91 -2.45 18.11
C SER A 211 -13.54 -3.11 17.94
N PRO A 212 -13.45 -4.26 17.23
CA PRO A 212 -12.25 -5.10 17.20
C PRO A 212 -11.07 -4.48 16.42
N CYS A 213 -11.30 -3.43 15.63
CA CYS A 213 -10.27 -2.80 14.82
C CYS A 213 -9.48 -1.75 15.62
N GLN A 214 -8.17 -1.96 15.77
CA GLN A 214 -7.27 -1.06 16.46
C GLN A 214 -6.84 0.12 15.57
N ASN A 215 -6.12 1.09 16.16
CA ASN A 215 -5.47 2.19 15.44
C ASN A 215 -6.39 2.98 14.49
N ARG A 216 -7.64 3.20 14.93
CA ARG A 216 -8.70 3.89 14.17
C ARG A 216 -9.10 3.18 12.86
N GLY A 217 -8.82 1.88 12.75
CA GLY A 217 -9.29 1.05 11.64
C GLY A 217 -10.82 0.95 11.61
N LYS A 218 -11.40 0.91 10.42
CA LYS A 218 -12.85 0.84 10.23
C LYS A 218 -13.33 -0.60 10.17
N CYS A 219 -14.24 -0.99 11.05
CA CYS A 219 -14.82 -2.34 11.05
C CYS A 219 -15.89 -2.49 9.98
N VAL A 220 -15.78 -3.55 9.18
CA VAL A 220 -16.67 -3.80 8.05
C VAL A 220 -17.27 -5.20 8.19
N PRO A 221 -18.55 -5.32 8.57
CA PRO A 221 -19.19 -6.62 8.76
C PRO A 221 -19.57 -7.29 7.42
N ASP A 222 -19.36 -8.60 7.34
CA ASP A 222 -19.90 -9.53 6.32
C ASP A 222 -21.00 -10.37 6.97
N TYR A 223 -22.22 -9.85 6.92
CA TYR A 223 -23.40 -10.47 7.53
C TYR A 223 -23.72 -11.87 6.95
N LYS A 224 -23.36 -12.14 5.68
CA LYS A 224 -23.64 -13.45 5.06
C LYS A 224 -22.76 -14.56 5.60
N ARG A 225 -21.52 -14.23 5.97
CA ARG A 225 -20.54 -15.19 6.48
C ARG A 225 -20.37 -15.12 7.99
N HIS A 226 -21.09 -14.23 8.66
CA HIS A 226 -20.89 -13.91 10.08
C HIS A 226 -19.41 -13.66 10.40
N ARG A 227 -18.75 -12.82 9.58
CA ARG A 227 -17.36 -12.39 9.79
C ARG A 227 -17.27 -10.88 9.71
N PHE A 228 -16.10 -10.33 10.03
CA PHE A 228 -15.77 -8.94 9.76
C PHE A 228 -14.36 -8.84 9.17
N HIS A 229 -14.05 -7.67 8.61
CA HIS A 229 -12.67 -7.28 8.33
C HIS A 229 -12.45 -5.83 8.75
N CYS A 230 -11.21 -5.51 9.11
CA CYS A 230 -10.80 -4.14 9.38
C CYS A 230 -10.22 -3.51 8.12
N ASN A 231 -10.72 -2.33 7.77
CA ASN A 231 -10.08 -1.46 6.79
C ASN A 231 -9.11 -0.54 7.56
N CYS A 232 -7.81 -0.83 7.47
CA CYS A 232 -6.80 -0.14 8.26
C CYS A 232 -6.51 1.27 7.74
N THR A 233 -6.18 2.17 8.67
CA THR A 233 -5.66 3.49 8.37
C THR A 233 -4.23 3.40 7.84
N ASP A 234 -3.81 4.42 7.08
CA ASP A 234 -2.46 4.48 6.51
C ASP A 234 -1.40 4.31 7.62
N GLY A 235 -0.47 3.39 7.38
CA GLY A 235 0.59 3.06 8.34
C GLY A 235 0.29 1.88 9.26
N PHE A 236 -0.87 1.21 9.13
CA PHE A 236 -1.20 0.01 9.91
C PHE A 236 -1.63 -1.17 9.03
N LYS A 237 -1.37 -2.39 9.50
CA LYS A 237 -1.75 -3.67 8.88
C LYS A 237 -2.04 -4.72 9.95
N GLY A 238 -2.47 -5.90 9.51
CA GLY A 238 -2.85 -7.01 10.39
C GLY A 238 -4.36 -7.25 10.38
N LYS A 239 -4.79 -8.35 10.99
CA LYS A 239 -6.22 -8.74 11.01
C LYS A 239 -7.07 -7.69 11.74
N TYR A 240 -6.49 -7.07 12.75
CA TYR A 240 -7.12 -6.08 13.63
C TYR A 240 -6.46 -4.69 13.51
N CYS A 241 -5.65 -4.47 12.47
CA CYS A 241 -4.82 -3.26 12.31
C CYS A 241 -3.83 -3.03 13.46
N GLU A 242 -3.40 -4.11 14.11
CA GLU A 242 -2.56 -4.10 15.31
C GLU A 242 -1.07 -3.85 15.02
N LYS A 243 -0.64 -3.97 13.76
CA LYS A 243 0.77 -3.87 13.36
C LYS A 243 1.02 -2.55 12.64
N ALA A 244 1.95 -1.74 13.14
CA ALA A 244 2.48 -0.62 12.37
C ALA A 244 3.23 -1.14 11.13
N VAL A 245 3.03 -0.49 9.99
CA VAL A 245 3.85 -0.68 8.79
C VAL A 245 5.12 0.13 9.02
N GLN A 246 6.26 -0.55 9.21
CA GLN A 246 7.56 0.13 9.12
C GLN A 246 7.67 0.72 7.72
N LYS A 247 7.67 2.05 7.62
CA LYS A 247 7.78 2.77 6.35
C LYS A 247 9.23 2.68 5.91
N PHE A 248 9.54 1.69 5.08
CA PHE A 248 10.85 1.63 4.46
C PHE A 248 10.97 2.70 3.38
N HIS A 249 12.07 3.42 3.39
CA HIS A 249 12.37 4.42 2.37
C HIS A 249 13.07 3.73 1.19
N LYS A 250 12.67 4.04 -0.04
CA LYS A 250 13.30 3.48 -1.25
C LYS A 250 14.46 4.36 -1.75
N SER A 251 14.52 5.60 -1.26
CA SER A 251 15.54 6.57 -1.62
C SER A 251 15.76 7.59 -0.50
N CYS A 252 16.87 8.32 -0.54
CA CYS A 252 17.09 9.45 0.35
C CYS A 252 16.08 10.59 0.14
N LYS A 253 15.45 10.67 -1.04
CA LYS A 253 14.37 11.62 -1.30
C LYS A 253 13.11 11.28 -0.49
N ASP A 254 12.79 9.99 -0.36
CA ASP A 254 11.67 9.55 0.47
C ASP A 254 11.91 9.83 1.95
N VAL A 255 13.17 9.73 2.38
CA VAL A 255 13.58 10.13 3.73
C VAL A 255 13.41 11.63 3.91
N TYR A 256 13.92 12.44 2.97
CA TYR A 256 13.83 13.90 3.03
C TYR A 256 12.39 14.40 3.13
N ASN A 257 11.48 13.77 2.37
CA ASN A 257 10.06 14.10 2.36
C ASN A 257 9.28 13.52 3.56
N SER A 258 9.95 12.79 4.46
CA SER A 258 9.33 12.22 5.65
C SER A 258 9.07 13.28 6.73
N PRO A 259 7.94 13.26 7.44
CA PRO A 259 7.64 14.19 8.55
C PRO A 259 8.67 14.16 9.69
N SER A 260 9.43 13.07 9.81
CA SER A 260 10.48 12.85 10.81
C SER A 260 11.89 13.20 10.35
N SER A 261 12.05 13.73 9.13
CA SER A 261 13.35 14.00 8.52
C SER A 261 14.12 15.09 9.26
N SER A 262 15.37 14.80 9.66
CA SER A 262 16.35 15.81 10.04
C SER A 262 16.96 16.46 8.80
N VAL A 263 17.18 17.78 8.82
CA VAL A 263 17.83 18.53 7.70
C VAL A 263 19.33 18.20 7.56
N SER A 264 19.91 17.42 8.48
CA SER A 264 21.31 16.99 8.45
C SER A 264 21.50 15.66 7.73
N ASN A 265 22.69 15.47 7.14
CA ASN A 265 23.11 14.18 6.59
C ASN A 265 22.93 13.07 7.63
N ILE A 266 22.36 11.94 7.20
CA ILE A 266 21.98 10.84 8.10
C ILE A 266 22.17 9.50 7.41
N VAL A 267 22.66 8.51 8.17
CA VAL A 267 22.74 7.12 7.70
C VAL A 267 21.38 6.46 7.89
N VAL A 268 20.84 5.90 6.82
CA VAL A 268 19.53 5.23 6.81
C VAL A 268 19.62 3.89 6.10
N ALA A 269 18.77 2.95 6.52
CA ALA A 269 18.54 1.71 5.78
C ALA A 269 17.47 1.96 4.71
N LEU A 270 17.85 1.85 3.44
CA LEU A 270 16.93 1.86 2.31
C LEU A 270 16.50 0.43 1.98
N ASP A 271 15.23 0.27 1.58
CA ASP A 271 14.67 -0.99 1.08
C ASP A 271 14.56 -0.93 -0.44
N LEU A 272 15.43 -1.69 -1.11
CA LEU A 272 15.55 -1.78 -2.55
C LEU A 272 15.17 -3.21 -2.97
N ASP A 273 13.90 -3.40 -3.33
CA ASP A 273 13.34 -4.68 -3.77
C ASP A 273 13.60 -5.86 -2.80
N SER A 274 13.32 -5.66 -1.52
CA SER A 274 13.54 -6.64 -0.43
C SER A 274 15.00 -6.84 -0.03
N GLN A 275 15.93 -6.07 -0.59
CA GLN A 275 17.31 -5.97 -0.13
C GLN A 275 17.53 -4.65 0.61
N LYS A 276 18.02 -4.74 1.84
CA LYS A 276 18.34 -3.57 2.66
C LYS A 276 19.77 -3.11 2.39
N ILE A 277 19.96 -1.80 2.20
CA ILE A 277 21.28 -1.18 2.12
C ILE A 277 21.33 0.05 3.02
N SER A 278 22.39 0.16 3.82
CA SER A 278 22.66 1.35 4.62
C SER A 278 23.45 2.35 3.80
N VAL A 279 22.98 3.60 3.74
CA VAL A 279 23.64 4.69 3.02
C VAL A 279 23.60 5.99 3.81
N LEU A 280 24.62 6.83 3.67
CA LEU A 280 24.60 8.21 4.12
C LEU A 280 23.83 9.07 3.12
N CYS A 281 22.62 9.44 3.48
CA CYS A 281 21.85 10.42 2.72
C CYS A 281 22.44 11.81 2.89
N HIS A 282 22.68 12.49 1.77
CA HIS A 282 23.10 13.88 1.76
C HIS A 282 21.85 14.76 1.71
N MET A 283 21.60 15.51 2.79
CA MET A 283 20.38 16.30 2.98
C MET A 283 20.64 17.78 2.77
N GLY A 284 19.69 18.45 2.13
CA GLY A 284 19.74 19.89 1.87
C GLY A 284 20.54 20.26 0.62
N ASP A 285 20.73 21.55 0.41
CA ASP A 285 21.47 22.07 -0.74
C ASP A 285 22.98 22.23 -0.45
N PHE A 286 23.78 21.34 -1.03
CA PHE A 286 25.24 21.40 -1.03
C PHE A 286 25.85 21.78 -2.39
N GLY A 287 25.03 22.28 -3.33
CA GLY A 287 25.45 22.69 -4.67
C GLY A 287 24.74 21.98 -5.83
N CYS A 288 23.83 21.05 -5.53
CA CYS A 288 22.98 20.36 -6.52
C CYS A 288 21.49 20.69 -6.36
N GLY A 289 21.15 21.62 -5.47
CA GLY A 289 19.78 21.95 -5.11
C GLY A 289 19.31 21.16 -3.89
N ASP A 290 18.25 21.68 -3.29
CA ASP A 290 17.68 21.20 -2.04
C ASP A 290 17.03 19.80 -2.17
N GLY A 291 17.22 18.97 -1.14
CA GLY A 291 16.57 17.67 -1.02
C GLY A 291 17.45 16.55 -0.45
N GLY A 292 16.95 15.32 -0.51
CA GLY A 292 17.66 14.11 -0.09
C GLY A 292 18.32 13.38 -1.25
N TRP A 293 19.64 13.45 -1.31
CA TRP A 293 20.45 12.87 -2.37
C TRP A 293 20.95 11.48 -2.00
N THR A 294 20.65 10.49 -2.86
CA THR A 294 21.02 9.08 -2.68
C THR A 294 22.40 8.83 -3.29
N PRO A 295 23.42 8.43 -2.51
CA PRO A 295 24.72 8.10 -3.07
C PRO A 295 24.64 6.83 -3.92
N VAL A 296 25.39 6.80 -5.02
CA VAL A 296 25.39 5.70 -5.98
C VAL A 296 26.80 5.13 -6.15
N MET A 297 27.75 6.02 -6.42
CA MET A 297 29.15 5.64 -6.65
C MET A 297 30.11 6.72 -6.17
N LYS A 298 31.30 6.28 -5.76
CA LYS A 298 32.47 7.11 -5.48
C LYS A 298 33.66 6.55 -6.24
N ILE A 299 34.35 7.40 -7.01
CA ILE A 299 35.38 6.98 -7.98
C ILE A 299 36.68 7.71 -7.65
N ASP A 300 37.75 6.99 -7.33
CA ASP A 300 39.08 7.60 -7.18
C ASP A 300 39.77 7.63 -8.54
N GLY A 301 39.95 8.82 -9.10
CA GLY A 301 40.61 9.01 -10.39
C GLY A 301 42.03 8.44 -10.50
N LYS A 302 42.66 8.10 -9.37
CA LYS A 302 43.98 7.45 -9.28
C LYS A 302 43.91 5.92 -9.35
N ARG A 303 42.72 5.33 -9.24
CA ARG A 303 42.49 3.88 -9.25
C ARG A 303 41.87 3.46 -10.57
N SER A 304 42.21 2.25 -11.01
CA SER A 304 41.66 1.66 -12.25
C SER A 304 40.28 1.00 -12.05
N THR A 305 39.78 0.91 -10.81
CA THR A 305 38.54 0.21 -10.41
C THR A 305 37.37 0.55 -11.33
N PHE A 306 37.12 1.84 -11.55
CA PHE A 306 36.03 2.34 -12.36
C PHE A 306 36.50 2.93 -13.69
N HIS A 307 37.60 2.41 -14.24
CA HIS A 307 38.00 2.74 -15.62
C HIS A 307 36.84 2.53 -16.60
N TYR A 308 36.82 3.28 -17.72
CA TYR A 308 35.74 3.23 -18.72
C TYR A 308 35.31 1.80 -19.09
N ASP A 309 36.29 0.91 -19.31
CA ASP A 309 36.07 -0.50 -19.70
C ASP A 309 35.72 -1.44 -18.52
N SER A 310 35.60 -0.94 -17.29
CA SER A 310 35.30 -1.79 -16.13
C SER A 310 33.91 -2.42 -16.24
N ASN A 311 33.83 -3.73 -15.97
CA ASN A 311 32.56 -4.47 -15.93
C ASN A 311 31.63 -3.96 -14.82
N LEU A 312 32.15 -3.23 -13.83
CA LEU A 312 31.35 -2.61 -12.77
C LEU A 312 30.34 -1.59 -13.29
N TRP A 313 30.51 -1.06 -14.52
CA TRP A 313 29.53 -0.16 -15.15
C TRP A 313 28.31 -0.88 -15.75
N SER A 314 28.35 -2.21 -15.88
CA SER A 314 27.31 -2.98 -16.57
C SER A 314 26.83 -4.21 -15.81
N ASN A 315 27.28 -4.39 -14.57
CA ASN A 315 26.85 -5.48 -13.70
C ASN A 315 26.08 -4.97 -12.47
N ASN A 316 25.43 -5.90 -11.78
CA ASN A 316 24.67 -5.70 -10.54
C ASN A 316 25.48 -6.11 -9.29
N GLU A 317 26.80 -5.96 -9.34
CA GLU A 317 27.69 -6.22 -8.21
C GLU A 317 28.00 -4.93 -7.44
N THR A 318 28.01 -5.01 -6.11
CA THR A 318 28.47 -3.92 -5.24
C THR A 318 30.00 -3.91 -5.17
N PHE A 319 30.56 -2.77 -4.81
CA PHE A 319 31.98 -2.63 -4.52
C PHE A 319 32.16 -1.76 -3.28
N ASN A 320 32.86 -2.27 -2.27
CA ASN A 320 33.20 -1.56 -1.05
C ASN A 320 32.01 -0.78 -0.44
N VAL A 321 31.00 -1.53 0.01
CA VAL A 321 29.70 -0.98 0.45
C VAL A 321 29.80 -0.02 1.62
N ASP A 322 30.80 -0.18 2.49
CA ASP A 322 31.03 0.69 3.65
C ASP A 322 31.37 2.13 3.22
N GLY A 323 31.92 2.31 2.02
CA GLY A 323 32.09 3.64 1.43
C GLY A 323 30.78 4.39 1.20
N GLY A 324 29.63 3.71 1.22
CA GLY A 324 28.31 4.32 1.19
C GLY A 324 27.87 4.95 2.51
N LEU A 325 28.55 4.67 3.63
CA LEU A 325 28.21 5.15 4.97
C LEU A 325 28.87 6.49 5.32
N THR A 326 29.75 6.98 4.45
CA THR A 326 30.56 8.17 4.66
C THR A 326 30.27 9.26 3.63
N GLY A 327 30.62 10.51 3.94
CA GLY A 327 30.37 11.66 3.08
C GLY A 327 31.34 11.79 1.90
N PHE A 328 31.76 13.01 1.58
CA PHE A 328 32.66 13.30 0.46
C PHE A 328 34.15 13.01 0.78
N ASP A 329 34.42 11.79 1.18
CA ASP A 329 35.75 11.23 1.47
C ASP A 329 36.41 10.59 0.24
N SER A 330 37.50 9.84 0.44
CA SER A 330 38.29 9.23 -0.65
C SER A 330 38.15 7.71 -0.72
N VAL A 331 37.04 7.17 -0.21
CA VAL A 331 36.76 5.73 -0.21
C VAL A 331 35.89 5.41 -1.42
N GLU A 332 36.43 4.64 -2.37
CA GLU A 332 35.68 4.17 -3.55
C GLU A 332 34.47 3.33 -3.14
N THR A 333 33.36 3.45 -3.86
CA THR A 333 32.18 2.61 -3.61
C THR A 333 31.31 2.47 -4.86
N LYS A 334 30.58 1.37 -4.94
CA LYS A 334 29.44 1.15 -5.82
C LYS A 334 28.35 0.44 -5.02
N LEU A 335 27.19 1.09 -4.92
CA LEU A 335 26.07 0.64 -4.10
C LEU A 335 24.97 0.05 -4.99
N SER A 336 24.08 -0.76 -4.40
CA SER A 336 22.92 -1.32 -5.13
C SER A 336 21.92 -0.25 -5.61
N THR A 337 21.98 0.95 -5.03
CA THR A 337 21.30 2.15 -5.54
C THR A 337 21.69 2.50 -6.98
N TYR A 338 22.83 2.00 -7.49
CA TYR A 338 23.23 2.14 -8.89
C TYR A 338 22.26 1.52 -9.89
N TRP A 339 21.66 0.36 -9.54
CA TRP A 339 20.79 -0.38 -10.45
C TRP A 339 19.34 -0.50 -9.98
N ASN A 340 19.04 -0.23 -8.69
CA ASN A 340 17.72 -0.39 -8.09
C ASN A 340 17.00 0.92 -7.70
N THR A 341 17.53 2.09 -8.09
CA THR A 341 16.93 3.38 -7.69
C THR A 341 16.57 4.22 -8.91
N PRO A 342 15.26 4.39 -9.18
CA PRO A 342 14.78 5.35 -10.17
C PRO A 342 15.07 6.79 -9.75
N PHE A 343 15.35 7.65 -10.71
CA PHE A 343 15.65 9.05 -10.44
C PHE A 343 15.20 9.97 -11.57
N SER A 344 15.17 11.26 -11.25
CA SER A 344 14.85 12.37 -12.15
C SER A 344 16.03 13.32 -12.37
N THR A 345 16.98 13.29 -11.44
CA THR A 345 18.13 14.19 -11.42
C THR A 345 19.38 13.47 -10.92
N ILE A 346 20.53 13.88 -11.46
CA ILE A 346 21.85 13.38 -11.08
C ILE A 346 22.66 14.56 -10.55
N CYS A 347 23.33 14.36 -9.41
CA CYS A 347 24.33 15.26 -8.89
C CYS A 347 25.71 14.64 -9.07
N LEU A 348 26.57 15.35 -9.80
CA LEU A 348 27.95 14.96 -10.04
C LEU A 348 28.85 15.87 -9.22
N GLY A 349 29.71 15.28 -8.39
CA GLY A 349 30.68 15.99 -7.59
C GLY A 349 32.11 15.58 -7.94
N MET A 350 33.05 16.52 -7.89
CA MET A 350 34.47 16.21 -7.94
C MET A 350 35.21 16.94 -6.81
N LYS A 351 36.12 16.23 -6.15
CA LYS A 351 37.06 16.79 -5.17
C LYS A 351 38.48 16.77 -5.73
N VAL A 352 39.06 17.96 -5.89
CA VAL A 352 40.43 18.18 -6.33
C VAL A 352 41.18 18.91 -5.21
N GLY A 353 42.06 18.17 -4.51
CA GLY A 353 42.68 18.67 -3.28
C GLY A 353 41.62 18.95 -2.21
N GLN A 354 41.49 20.22 -1.80
CA GLN A 354 40.47 20.67 -0.86
C GLN A 354 39.22 21.24 -1.55
N ASN A 355 39.25 21.47 -2.86
CA ASN A 355 38.11 22.01 -3.59
C ASN A 355 37.12 20.90 -3.90
N LEU A 356 35.87 21.05 -3.45
CA LEU A 356 34.75 20.17 -3.74
C LEU A 356 33.72 20.96 -4.54
N SER A 357 33.39 20.49 -5.73
CA SER A 357 32.50 21.20 -6.66
C SER A 357 31.48 20.26 -7.26
N PHE A 358 30.28 20.78 -7.53
CA PHE A 358 29.15 20.00 -7.98
C PHE A 358 28.49 20.60 -9.22
N ILE A 359 27.89 19.73 -10.04
CA ILE A 359 26.97 20.08 -11.12
C ILE A 359 25.76 19.16 -11.09
N LYS A 360 24.63 19.67 -11.58
CA LYS A 360 23.37 18.93 -11.68
C LYS A 360 23.05 18.59 -13.14
N ILE A 361 22.48 17.41 -13.36
CA ILE A 361 21.93 16.96 -14.64
C ILE A 361 20.48 16.56 -14.43
N ASP A 362 19.56 17.20 -15.13
CA ASP A 362 18.16 16.78 -15.16
C ASP A 362 18.01 15.64 -16.18
N LYS A 363 17.79 14.42 -15.68
CA LYS A 363 17.68 13.21 -16.50
C LYS A 363 16.88 12.15 -15.76
N THR A 364 15.80 11.69 -16.37
CA THR A 364 14.99 10.59 -15.83
C THR A 364 15.48 9.24 -16.35
N ALA A 365 15.61 8.28 -15.46
CA ALA A 365 15.90 6.88 -15.78
C ALA A 365 15.45 5.94 -14.65
N ASP A 366 15.25 4.67 -14.97
CA ASP A 366 14.90 3.63 -13.99
C ASP A 366 16.07 3.32 -13.03
N SER A 367 17.31 3.50 -13.49
CA SER A 367 18.52 3.45 -12.68
C SER A 367 19.73 3.97 -13.46
N LEU A 368 20.88 4.15 -12.78
CA LEU A 368 22.08 4.64 -13.46
C LEU A 368 22.66 3.55 -14.36
N MET A 369 22.48 2.28 -13.97
CA MET A 369 22.80 1.12 -14.79
C MET A 369 22.00 1.12 -16.10
N SER A 370 20.67 1.29 -16.07
CA SER A 370 19.87 1.28 -17.30
C SER A 370 20.21 2.42 -18.25
N LEU A 371 20.74 3.52 -17.71
CA LEU A 371 21.18 4.67 -18.49
C LEU A 371 22.58 4.50 -19.13
N ILE A 372 23.46 3.68 -18.54
CA ILE A 372 24.88 3.59 -18.94
C ILE A 372 25.25 2.24 -19.57
N ALA A 373 24.71 1.13 -19.05
CA ALA A 373 25.21 -0.22 -19.30
C ALA A 373 25.12 -0.67 -20.76
N ASP A 374 24.18 -0.14 -21.53
CA ASP A 374 24.05 -0.46 -22.96
C ASP A 374 25.13 0.17 -23.85
N GLY A 375 26.00 1.00 -23.28
CA GLY A 375 27.10 1.65 -23.98
C GLY A 375 26.68 2.73 -24.99
N LYS A 376 25.38 3.03 -25.10
CA LYS A 376 24.89 4.02 -26.07
C LYS A 376 25.16 5.44 -25.58
N HIS A 377 25.61 6.28 -26.51
CA HIS A 377 25.78 7.70 -26.27
C HIS A 377 24.41 8.37 -26.10
N ARG A 378 24.32 9.24 -25.09
CA ARG A 378 23.13 10.06 -24.82
C ARG A 378 23.58 11.45 -24.44
N ASP A 379 23.13 12.44 -25.19
CA ASP A 379 23.51 13.83 -24.95
C ASP A 379 23.04 14.37 -23.60
N THR A 380 23.85 15.27 -23.07
CA THR A 380 23.43 16.29 -22.10
C THR A 380 23.48 17.66 -22.77
N PHE A 381 22.93 18.68 -22.12
CA PHE A 381 22.92 20.06 -22.63
C PHE A 381 23.44 21.06 -21.59
N LEU A 382 24.46 20.66 -20.83
CA LEU A 382 25.00 21.48 -19.73
C LEU A 382 25.96 22.56 -20.25
N GLY A 383 26.63 22.27 -21.37
CA GLY A 383 27.66 23.10 -21.93
C GLY A 383 29.01 22.99 -21.21
N ARG A 384 30.06 23.29 -21.97
CA ARG A 384 31.47 23.20 -21.56
C ARG A 384 31.78 23.88 -20.23
N ASN A 385 31.28 25.11 -20.04
CA ASN A 385 31.57 25.88 -18.83
C ASN A 385 31.04 25.20 -17.57
N THR A 386 29.90 24.50 -17.67
CA THR A 386 29.33 23.75 -16.55
C THR A 386 30.23 22.58 -16.19
N TRP A 387 30.65 21.76 -17.14
CA TRP A 387 31.60 20.66 -16.90
C TRP A 387 32.91 21.13 -16.26
N LYS A 388 33.45 22.28 -16.70
CA LYS A 388 34.66 22.87 -16.13
C LYS A 388 34.51 23.28 -14.65
N LYS A 389 33.29 23.56 -14.16
CA LYS A 389 33.06 23.89 -12.74
C LYS A 389 33.47 22.77 -11.80
N LEU A 390 33.38 21.50 -12.22
CA LEU A 390 33.78 20.35 -11.42
C LEU A 390 35.27 20.39 -11.02
N ILE A 391 36.11 20.99 -11.87
CA ILE A 391 37.56 21.08 -11.65
C ILE A 391 37.95 22.47 -11.10
N GLY A 392 37.21 23.51 -11.48
CA GLY A 392 37.44 24.89 -11.06
C GLY A 392 38.38 25.64 -12.01
N SER A 393 39.14 26.60 -11.49
CA SER A 393 39.99 27.49 -12.30
C SER A 393 41.11 26.79 -13.07
N GLN A 394 41.47 25.56 -12.67
CA GLN A 394 42.49 24.76 -13.33
C GLN A 394 41.96 23.94 -14.50
N ALA A 395 40.64 23.88 -14.68
CA ALA A 395 40.00 23.09 -15.74
C ALA A 395 40.55 23.46 -17.12
N SER A 396 40.85 22.46 -17.94
CA SER A 396 41.19 22.66 -19.33
C SER A 396 40.55 21.66 -20.27
N LEU A 397 40.20 22.11 -21.45
CA LEU A 397 39.76 21.28 -22.56
C LEU A 397 40.30 21.93 -23.85
N GLN A 398 40.45 21.17 -24.93
CA GLN A 398 40.72 21.76 -26.24
C GLN A 398 39.45 22.42 -26.80
N TYR A 399 39.62 23.37 -27.72
CA TYR A 399 38.56 24.33 -28.07
C TYR A 399 37.41 23.74 -28.89
N ASN A 400 37.68 22.70 -29.65
CA ASN A 400 36.73 22.05 -30.54
C ASN A 400 36.25 20.73 -29.92
N CYS A 401 35.27 20.08 -30.55
CA CYS A 401 34.48 18.99 -29.96
C CYS A 401 33.86 19.36 -28.60
N ASN A 402 32.54 19.21 -28.49
CA ASN A 402 31.82 19.40 -27.22
C ASN A 402 30.87 18.24 -27.00
N MET A 403 31.32 17.02 -27.30
CA MET A 403 30.52 15.82 -27.10
C MET A 403 30.39 15.59 -25.61
N GLU A 404 29.21 15.88 -25.07
CA GLU A 404 28.88 15.72 -23.66
C GLU A 404 27.80 14.66 -23.43
N GLY A 405 27.77 14.12 -22.22
CA GLY A 405 26.71 13.25 -21.74
C GLY A 405 27.20 11.88 -21.32
N PHE A 406 26.39 10.85 -21.61
CA PHE A 406 26.62 9.48 -21.19
C PHE A 406 27.32 8.69 -22.30
N ASN A 407 28.29 7.84 -21.94
CA ASN A 407 29.08 7.02 -22.86
C ASN A 407 29.69 7.82 -24.03
N VAL A 408 30.27 9.00 -23.74
CA VAL A 408 30.99 9.79 -24.75
C VAL A 408 32.31 9.11 -25.10
N VAL A 409 32.57 8.90 -26.39
CA VAL A 409 33.69 8.09 -26.87
C VAL A 409 34.24 8.62 -28.19
N GLY A 410 35.57 8.72 -28.29
CA GLY A 410 36.23 8.93 -29.58
C GLY A 410 36.11 7.72 -30.51
N ALA A 411 36.47 7.87 -31.78
CA ALA A 411 36.30 6.86 -32.82
C ALA A 411 37.09 5.55 -32.59
N ALA A 412 38.06 5.53 -31.68
CA ALA A 412 38.89 4.37 -31.36
C ALA A 412 39.24 4.32 -29.87
N ARG A 413 39.56 3.13 -29.36
CA ARG A 413 39.80 2.87 -27.92
C ARG A 413 40.93 3.70 -27.31
N GLN A 414 41.92 4.13 -28.11
CA GLN A 414 43.00 4.96 -27.61
C GLN A 414 42.60 6.43 -27.35
N TRP A 415 41.48 6.89 -27.91
CA TRP A 415 41.03 8.28 -27.77
C TRP A 415 40.25 8.49 -26.48
N SER A 416 40.09 9.76 -26.10
CA SER A 416 39.41 10.14 -24.87
C SER A 416 37.99 9.58 -24.83
N ARG A 417 37.59 9.13 -23.64
CA ARG A 417 36.28 8.54 -23.38
C ARG A 417 35.86 8.73 -21.93
N ALA A 418 34.56 8.83 -21.70
CA ALA A 418 33.98 8.96 -20.36
C ALA A 418 32.59 8.30 -20.31
N ARG A 419 32.28 7.63 -19.19
CA ARG A 419 30.93 7.10 -18.96
C ARG A 419 29.93 8.21 -18.70
N ILE A 420 30.37 9.25 -18.01
CA ILE A 420 29.63 10.50 -17.84
C ILE A 420 30.65 11.63 -17.96
N GLY A 421 30.54 12.49 -18.97
CA GLY A 421 31.55 13.53 -19.17
C GLY A 421 31.40 14.35 -20.43
N ILE A 422 32.43 15.14 -20.72
CA ILE A 422 32.61 15.91 -21.95
C ILE A 422 33.97 15.57 -22.56
N LEU A 423 34.01 15.44 -23.88
CA LEU A 423 35.24 15.33 -24.67
C LEU A 423 35.51 16.63 -25.41
N GLY A 424 36.80 16.96 -25.54
CA GLY A 424 37.30 18.06 -26.33
C GLY A 424 38.42 17.58 -27.26
N ASN A 425 38.63 18.35 -28.32
CA ASN A 425 39.60 18.09 -29.35
C ASN A 425 40.13 19.40 -29.94
N ASN A 426 41.27 19.37 -30.60
CA ASN A 426 41.76 20.51 -31.36
C ASN A 426 41.30 20.51 -32.81
N GLU A 427 40.97 19.36 -33.39
CA GLU A 427 40.27 19.31 -34.68
C GLU A 427 38.76 19.54 -34.52
N ASN A 428 38.10 19.94 -35.61
CA ASN A 428 36.66 20.18 -35.64
C ASN A 428 35.85 18.88 -35.80
N ASP A 429 36.24 17.84 -35.06
CA ASP A 429 35.57 16.56 -34.99
C ASP A 429 35.78 15.91 -33.62
N CYS A 430 34.98 14.88 -33.33
CA CYS A 430 35.02 14.16 -32.05
C CYS A 430 35.57 12.73 -32.20
N GLY A 431 36.29 12.43 -33.29
CA GLY A 431 36.84 11.11 -33.56
C GLY A 431 38.16 10.84 -32.84
N ASN A 432 39.02 11.85 -32.73
CA ASN A 432 40.37 11.73 -32.20
C ASN A 432 40.60 12.58 -30.93
N CYS A 433 39.55 12.79 -30.13
CA CYS A 433 39.59 13.60 -28.91
C CYS A 433 40.74 13.24 -27.97
N ASP A 434 41.46 14.26 -27.55
CA ASP A 434 42.63 14.21 -26.68
C ASP A 434 42.49 15.06 -25.40
N SER A 435 41.29 15.62 -25.15
CA SER A 435 40.92 16.17 -23.85
C SER A 435 39.56 15.68 -23.37
N ARG A 436 39.39 15.63 -22.05
CA ARG A 436 38.15 15.19 -21.39
C ARG A 436 38.02 15.72 -19.97
N ILE A 437 36.77 15.86 -19.52
CA ILE A 437 36.40 15.96 -18.10
C ILE A 437 35.31 14.93 -17.85
N GLY A 438 35.45 14.08 -16.83
CA GLY A 438 34.36 13.15 -16.53
C GLY A 438 34.66 12.09 -15.49
N PHE A 439 33.73 11.15 -15.43
CA PHE A 439 33.68 9.99 -14.53
C PHE A 439 33.74 8.72 -15.38
N GLY A 440 34.44 7.71 -14.88
CA GLY A 440 34.65 6.47 -15.61
C GLY A 440 35.39 6.71 -16.92
N THR A 441 36.53 7.41 -16.83
CA THR A 441 37.27 7.83 -18.02
C THR A 441 38.39 6.87 -18.40
N GLY A 442 38.93 7.07 -19.61
CA GLY A 442 40.08 6.33 -20.12
C GLY A 442 40.55 6.92 -21.45
N GLY A 443 41.51 6.26 -22.08
CA GLY A 443 42.15 6.71 -23.32
C GLY A 443 43.17 7.83 -23.11
N LYS A 444 43.58 8.46 -24.20
CA LYS A 444 44.58 9.53 -24.23
C LYS A 444 44.22 10.72 -23.33
N HIS A 445 45.15 11.33 -22.59
CA HIS A 445 46.60 11.08 -22.57
C HIS A 445 47.08 10.21 -21.40
N ASP A 446 46.27 10.07 -20.36
CA ASP A 446 46.48 9.10 -19.28
C ASP A 446 45.31 8.11 -19.24
N ASN A 447 45.52 6.88 -19.74
CA ASN A 447 44.50 5.83 -19.69
C ASN A 447 44.24 5.32 -18.26
N SER A 448 45.12 5.59 -17.31
CA SER A 448 44.91 5.22 -15.90
C SER A 448 44.05 6.21 -15.13
N SER A 449 43.79 7.40 -15.70
CA SER A 449 42.96 8.44 -15.10
C SER A 449 41.48 8.11 -15.31
N THR A 450 40.77 7.76 -14.23
CA THR A 450 39.38 7.28 -14.28
C THR A 450 38.35 8.34 -13.87
N CYS A 451 38.79 9.45 -13.28
CA CYS A 451 37.94 10.57 -12.90
C CYS A 451 38.78 11.85 -12.81
N GLY A 452 38.27 12.95 -13.38
CA GLY A 452 38.93 14.25 -13.36
C GLY A 452 39.06 14.85 -14.76
N ASN A 453 40.20 15.48 -15.05
CA ASN A 453 40.45 16.25 -16.26
C ASN A 453 41.80 15.91 -16.91
N GLU A 454 41.74 15.53 -18.18
CA GLU A 454 42.90 15.38 -19.05
C GLU A 454 42.80 16.39 -20.20
N ALA A 455 43.87 17.11 -20.50
CA ALA A 455 43.98 17.95 -21.69
C ALA A 455 45.44 18.13 -22.09
N LEU A 456 45.74 18.06 -23.38
CA LEU A 456 47.07 18.38 -23.92
C LEU A 456 47.22 19.84 -24.28
N ASN A 457 48.45 20.34 -24.23
CA ASN A 457 48.80 21.66 -24.74
C ASN A 457 48.86 21.68 -26.28
N ASN A 458 47.70 21.59 -26.95
CA ASN A 458 47.65 21.60 -28.41
C ASN A 458 46.29 22.08 -28.98
N PRO A 459 46.03 23.39 -29.12
CA PRO A 459 45.92 24.33 -28.03
C PRO A 459 44.71 24.00 -27.13
N ALA A 460 44.93 23.94 -25.83
CA ALA A 460 43.87 23.83 -24.82
C ALA A 460 43.65 25.17 -24.12
N ASP A 461 42.40 25.42 -23.72
CA ASP A 461 41.98 26.73 -23.22
C ASP A 461 42.63 27.19 -21.90
N ASN A 462 43.32 26.28 -21.22
CA ASN A 462 44.09 26.54 -20.00
C ASN A 462 45.38 25.69 -19.99
N GLY A 463 45.89 25.33 -21.17
CA GLY A 463 47.09 24.51 -21.34
C GLY A 463 46.95 23.05 -20.90
N GLU A 464 48.08 22.35 -20.81
CA GLU A 464 48.12 20.93 -20.43
C GLU A 464 47.71 20.72 -18.97
N ARG A 465 46.85 19.73 -18.73
CA ARG A 465 46.31 19.38 -17.41
C ARG A 465 46.16 17.86 -17.29
N HIS A 466 46.63 17.33 -16.16
CA HIS A 466 46.48 15.93 -15.74
C HIS A 466 45.97 15.91 -14.30
N ILE A 467 44.67 16.14 -14.13
CA ILE A 467 44.04 16.31 -12.81
C ILE A 467 43.22 15.07 -12.51
N LYS A 468 43.68 14.27 -11.54
CA LYS A 468 42.90 13.16 -10.99
C LYS A 468 42.07 13.65 -9.81
N ALA A 469 40.78 13.37 -9.85
CA ALA A 469 39.82 13.81 -8.85
C ALA A 469 39.16 12.62 -8.14
N MET A 470 38.68 12.85 -6.93
CA MET A 470 37.69 11.95 -6.32
C MET A 470 36.31 12.35 -6.85
N GLY A 471 35.63 11.45 -7.55
CA GLY A 471 34.31 11.66 -8.12
C GLY A 471 33.20 11.11 -7.22
N PHE A 472 32.07 11.81 -7.17
CA PHE A 472 30.86 11.44 -6.46
C PHE A 472 29.67 11.46 -7.42
N ILE A 473 28.87 10.41 -7.41
CA ILE A 473 27.62 10.34 -8.18
C ILE A 473 26.48 10.08 -7.20
N LEU A 474 25.52 11.00 -7.17
CA LEU A 474 24.30 10.92 -6.37
C LEU A 474 23.07 11.14 -7.25
N ILE A 475 21.92 10.64 -6.83
CA ILE A 475 20.67 10.72 -7.58
C ILE A 475 19.48 11.11 -6.70
N GLN A 476 18.47 11.74 -7.32
CA GLN A 476 17.23 12.20 -6.69
C GLN A 476 16.03 12.20 -7.66
#